data_AF-A0A7K0U526-F1
#
_entry.id   AF-A0A7K0U526-F1
#
_cell.length_a   1.000
_cell.length_b   1.000
_cell.length_c   1.000
_cell.angle_alpha   90.00
_cell.angle_beta   90.00
_cell.angle_gamma   90.00
#
_symmetry.space_group_name_H-M   'P 1'
#
loop_
_entity.id
_entity.type
_entity.pdbx_description
1 polymer ?
#
loop_
_entity_poly.entity_id
_entity_poly.type
_entity_poly.pdbx_seq_one_letter_code
_entity_poly.pdbx_strand_id
1 'polypeptide(L)'
;FALGICEQLVSDEELESTVDALATRIAAQPPLAIKNSKRAVAAAGHLPLREGLLVEAVGQAECLRSADMGEAIGAFIEQRPPVFRNA
;
A
#
# COMPACT_ATOMS: atom_id res chain seq x y z
N PHE A 1 8.69 22.10 4.51
CA PHE A 1 8.45 20.74 5.04
C PHE A 1 7.70 20.74 6.38
N ALA A 2 8.10 21.54 7.37
CA ALA A 2 7.55 21.53 8.75
C ALA A 2 6.02 21.67 8.94
N LEU A 3 5.27 22.08 7.90
CA LEU A 3 3.81 22.24 7.96
C LEU A 3 3.02 20.99 7.53
N GLY A 4 3.69 19.94 7.04
CA GLY A 4 3.02 18.69 6.62
C GLY A 4 2.23 18.79 5.31
N ILE A 5 2.48 19.82 4.48
CA ILE A 5 1.79 20.00 3.19
C ILE A 5 2.36 19.08 2.11
N CYS A 6 3.66 18.77 2.18
CA CYS A 6 4.34 17.87 1.26
C CYS A 6 5.09 16.80 2.06
N GLU A 7 5.02 15.55 1.60
CA GLU A 7 5.69 14.39 2.20
C GLU A 7 7.15 14.22 1.76
N GLN A 8 7.54 14.84 0.64
CA GLN A 8 8.93 14.86 0.20
C GLN A 8 9.24 16.17 -0.53
N LEU A 9 10.44 16.70 -0.34
CA LEU A 9 10.96 17.87 -1.05
C LEU A 9 12.31 17.49 -1.65
N VAL A 10 12.45 17.66 -2.96
CA VAL A 10 13.65 17.35 -3.75
C VAL A 10 13.98 18.52 -4.67
N SER A 11 15.16 18.52 -5.29
CA SER A 11 15.46 19.53 -6.33
C SER A 11 14.61 19.29 -7.58
N ASP A 12 14.54 20.28 -8.46
CA ASP A 12 13.79 20.16 -9.72
C ASP A 12 14.37 19.06 -10.61
N GLU A 13 15.70 18.93 -10.65
CA GLU A 13 16.41 17.91 -11.42
C GLU A 13 16.15 16.49 -10.93
N GLU A 14 15.84 16.32 -9.63
CA GLU A 14 15.59 15.02 -9.00
C GLU A 14 14.11 14.59 -9.06
N LEU A 15 13.21 15.52 -9.40
CA LEU A 15 11.76 15.34 -9.26
C LEU A 15 11.26 14.11 -10.02
N GLU A 16 11.56 14.01 -11.32
CA GLU A 16 11.09 12.91 -12.17
C GLU A 16 11.62 11.56 -11.65
N SER A 17 12.91 11.47 -11.37
CA SER A 17 13.52 10.24 -10.87
C SER A 17 12.93 9.78 -9.54
N THR A 18 12.58 10.74 -8.67
CA THR A 18 11.99 10.47 -7.36
C THR A 18 10.54 10.00 -7.50
N VAL A 19 9.76 10.63 -8.38
CA VAL A 19 8.38 10.24 -8.69
C VAL A 19 8.35 8.84 -9.28
N ASP A 20 9.20 8.54 -10.26
CA ASP A 20 9.28 7.23 -10.90
C ASP A 20 9.67 6.13 -9.91
N ALA A 21 10.66 6.39 -9.05
CA ALA A 21 11.06 5.45 -8.01
C ALA A 21 9.91 5.17 -7.03
N LEU A 22 9.16 6.19 -6.62
CA LEU A 22 8.01 6.03 -5.74
C LEU A 22 6.88 5.26 -6.42
N ALA A 23 6.52 5.61 -7.65
CA ALA A 23 5.48 4.96 -8.42
C ALA A 23 5.81 3.48 -8.67
N THR A 24 7.06 3.19 -9.05
CA THR A 24 7.56 1.83 -9.26
C THR A 24 7.47 1.01 -7.98
N ARG A 25 7.88 1.60 -6.84
CA ARG A 25 7.80 0.92 -5.54
C ARG A 25 6.37 0.58 -5.16
N ILE A 26 5.41 1.49 -5.40
CA ILE A 26 3.98 1.24 -5.14
C ILE A 26 3.42 0.19 -6.10
N ALA A 27 3.75 0.28 -7.38
CA ALA A 27 3.28 -0.65 -8.41
C ALA A 27 3.80 -2.09 -8.20
N ALA A 28 4.93 -2.26 -7.51
CA ALA A 28 5.49 -3.55 -7.14
C ALA A 28 4.82 -4.21 -5.92
N GLN A 29 3.85 -3.55 -5.26
CA GLN A 29 3.14 -4.09 -4.10
C GLN A 29 1.85 -4.83 -4.49
N PRO A 30 1.26 -5.66 -3.61
CA PRO A 30 -0.02 -6.31 -3.87
C PRO A 30 -1.13 -5.25 -4.06
N PRO A 31 -1.77 -5.17 -5.23
CA PRO A 31 -2.67 -4.06 -5.54
C PRO A 31 -3.90 -3.99 -4.63
N LEU A 32 -4.45 -5.15 -4.22
CA LEU A 32 -5.54 -5.20 -3.24
C LEU A 32 -5.12 -4.68 -1.87
N ALA A 33 -3.91 -5.01 -1.42
CA ALA A 33 -3.38 -4.54 -0.14
C ALA A 33 -3.15 -3.02 -0.14
N ILE A 34 -2.60 -2.47 -1.24
CA ILE A 34 -2.42 -1.01 -1.38
C ILE A 34 -3.76 -0.29 -1.39
N LYS A 35 -4.73 -0.79 -2.17
CA LYS A 35 -6.07 -0.19 -2.25
C LYS A 35 -6.77 -0.20 -0.89
N ASN A 36 -6.75 -1.33 -0.18
CA ASN A 36 -7.40 -1.46 1.11
C ASN A 36 -6.69 -0.67 2.21
N SER A 37 -5.35 -0.64 2.21
CA SER A 37 -4.56 0.20 3.13
C SER A 37 -4.89 1.69 2.95
N LYS A 38 -4.94 2.18 1.70
CA LYS A 38 -5.29 3.57 1.41
C LYS A 38 -6.70 3.91 1.89
N ARG A 39 -7.66 2.99 1.70
CA ARG A 39 -9.04 3.15 2.19
C ARG A 39 -9.11 3.21 3.72
N ALA A 40 -8.38 2.32 4.42
CA ALA A 40 -8.36 2.28 5.88
C ALA A 40 -7.74 3.57 6.48
N VAL A 41 -6.61 4.03 5.93
CA VAL A 41 -5.97 5.28 6.38
C VAL A 41 -6.87 6.49 6.14
N ALA A 42 -7.54 6.57 4.98
CA ALA A 42 -8.50 7.64 4.71
C ALA A 42 -9.68 7.61 5.70
N ALA A 43 -10.21 6.42 6.01
CA ALA A 43 -11.30 6.26 6.97
C ALA A 43 -10.89 6.67 8.39
N ALA A 44 -9.66 6.39 8.81
CA ALA A 44 -9.16 6.74 10.15
C ALA A 44 -9.17 8.27 10.43
N GLY A 45 -9.06 9.10 9.40
CA GLY A 45 -9.15 10.56 9.53
C GLY A 45 -10.58 11.12 9.58
N HIS A 46 -11.59 10.31 9.30
CA HIS A 46 -12.97 10.77 9.08
C HIS A 46 -14.04 10.02 9.89
N LEU A 47 -13.73 8.85 10.44
CA LEU A 47 -14.67 8.01 11.17
C LEU A 47 -14.27 7.88 12.64
N PRO A 48 -15.24 7.60 13.54
CA PRO A 48 -14.93 7.10 14.87
C PRO A 48 -14.06 5.85 14.80
N LEU A 49 -13.13 5.69 15.75
CA LEU A 49 -12.17 4.59 15.78
C LEU A 49 -12.78 3.22 15.49
N ARG A 50 -13.92 2.91 16.13
CA ARG A 50 -14.61 1.63 15.97
C ARG A 50 -15.05 1.37 14.53
N GLU A 51 -15.53 2.40 13.83
CA GLU A 51 -15.98 2.30 12.45
C GLU A 51 -14.79 2.20 11.49
N GLY A 52 -13.71 2.95 11.75
CA GLY A 52 -12.45 2.82 11.02
C GLY A 52 -11.87 1.41 11.09
N LEU A 53 -11.86 0.80 12.28
CA LEU A 53 -11.42 -0.59 12.47
C LEU A 53 -12.29 -1.61 11.71
N LEU A 54 -13.59 -1.34 11.53
CA LEU A 54 -14.44 -2.20 10.71
C LEU A 54 -14.06 -2.10 9.21
N VAL A 55 -13.74 -0.90 8.72
CA VAL A 55 -13.25 -0.71 7.35
C VAL A 55 -11.94 -1.46 7.13
N GLU A 56 -11.01 -1.37 8.08
CA GLU A 56 -9.75 -2.09 8.06
C GLU A 56 -9.98 -3.61 8.07
N ALA A 57 -10.79 -4.13 8.99
CA ALA A 57 -11.03 -5.57 9.14
C ALA A 57 -11.62 -6.20 7.88
N VAL A 58 -12.56 -5.51 7.21
CA VAL A 58 -13.12 -5.96 5.93
C VAL A 58 -12.05 -6.01 4.84
N GLY A 59 -11.25 -4.94 4.70
CA GLY A 59 -10.18 -4.89 3.70
C GLY A 59 -9.07 -5.92 3.95
N GLN A 60 -8.70 -6.14 5.21
CA GLN A 60 -7.75 -7.18 5.63
C GLN A 60 -8.27 -8.57 5.23
N ALA A 61 -9.54 -8.85 5.50
CA ALA A 61 -10.15 -10.14 5.18
C ALA A 61 -10.17 -10.40 3.65
N GLU A 62 -10.37 -9.37 2.83
CA GLU A 62 -10.23 -9.47 1.38
C GLU A 62 -8.80 -9.82 0.96
N CYS A 63 -7.80 -9.15 1.52
CA CYS A 63 -6.39 -9.41 1.21
C CYS A 63 -5.98 -10.84 1.62
N LEU A 64 -6.42 -11.32 2.78
CA LEU A 64 -6.11 -12.68 3.26
C LEU A 64 -6.67 -13.78 2.34
N ARG A 65 -7.72 -13.50 1.57
CA ARG A 65 -8.33 -14.46 0.63
C ARG A 65 -7.77 -14.34 -0.79
N SER A 66 -6.88 -13.39 -1.06
CA SER A 66 -6.38 -13.12 -2.40
C SER A 66 -5.28 -14.11 -2.80
N ALA A 67 -5.10 -14.32 -4.10
CA ALA A 67 -3.98 -15.11 -4.62
C ALA A 67 -2.62 -14.46 -4.28
N ASP A 68 -2.58 -13.12 -4.25
CA ASP A 68 -1.39 -12.36 -3.85
C ASP A 68 -0.93 -12.66 -2.41
N MET A 69 -1.83 -13.04 -1.49
CA MET A 69 -1.44 -13.52 -0.14
C MET A 69 -0.71 -14.86 -0.22
N GLY A 70 -1.22 -15.80 -1.04
CA GLY A 70 -0.56 -17.07 -1.28
C GLY A 70 0.83 -16.89 -1.90
N GLU A 71 0.94 -15.99 -2.89
CA GLU A 71 2.22 -15.62 -3.50
C GLU A 71 3.17 -14.95 -2.50
N ALA A 72 2.69 -14.03 -1.66
CA ALA A 72 3.52 -13.38 -0.64
C ALA A 72 4.14 -14.42 0.32
N ILE A 73 3.32 -15.37 0.78
CA ILE A 73 3.78 -16.47 1.65
C ILE A 73 4.77 -17.36 0.90
N GLY A 74 4.45 -17.77 -0.33
CA GLY A 74 5.30 -18.62 -1.16
C GLY A 74 6.66 -17.98 -1.44
N ALA A 75 6.66 -16.73 -1.90
CA ALA A 75 7.87 -15.96 -2.17
C ALA A 75 8.74 -15.76 -0.91
N PHE A 76 8.11 -15.54 0.25
CA PHE A 76 8.81 -15.44 1.52
C PHE A 76 9.50 -16.76 1.91
N ILE A 77 8.79 -17.89 1.80
CA ILE A 77 9.33 -19.22 2.09
C ILE A 77 10.47 -19.57 1.13
N GLU A 78 10.29 -19.27 -0.16
CA GLU A 78 11.25 -19.55 -1.23
C GLU A 78 12.40 -18.52 -1.32
N GLN A 79 12.39 -17.47 -0.48
CA GLN A 79 13.38 -16.39 -0.46
C GLN A 79 13.59 -15.72 -1.83
N ARG A 80 12.50 -15.51 -2.56
CA ARG A 80 12.51 -14.84 -3.87
C ARG A 80 11.64 -13.58 -3.85
N PRO A 81 11.83 -12.66 -4.81
CA PRO A 81 10.89 -11.56 -5.00
C PRO A 81 9.48 -12.09 -5.34
N PRO A 82 8.42 -11.52 -4.76
CA PRO A 82 7.05 -11.87 -5.11
C PRO A 82 6.63 -11.25 -6.46
N VAL A 83 5.69 -11.89 -7.13
CA VAL A 83 5.07 -11.42 -8.38
C VAL A 83 3.57 -11.32 -8.20
N PHE A 84 3.08 -10.14 -7.83
CA PHE A 84 1.66 -9.88 -7.60
C PHE A 84 0.88 -9.67 -8.91
N ARG A 85 -0.34 -10.20 -9.00
CA ARG A 85 -1.12 -10.25 -10.25
C ARG A 85 -2.56 -9.72 -10.16
N ASN A 86 -2.90 -8.93 -9.13
CA ASN A 86 -4.25 -8.34 -8.94
C ASN A 86 -5.36 -9.38 -8.65
N ALA A 87 -5.07 -10.50 -7.97
CA ALA A 87 -6.07 -11.50 -7.62
C ALA A 87 -5.92 -11.96 -6.17
#